data_AF-A0A9P0E9C0-F1
#
_entry.id   AF-A0A9P0E9C0-F1
#
_cell.length_a   1.000
_cell.length_b   1.000
_cell.length_c   1.000
_cell.angle_alpha   90.00
_cell.angle_beta   90.00
_cell.angle_gamma   90.00
#
_symmetry.space_group_name_H-M   'P 1'
#
loop_
_entity.id
_entity.type
_entity.pdbx_description
1 polymer ?
#
loop_
_entity_poly.entity_id
_entity_poly.type
_entity_poly.pdbx_seq_one_letter_code
_entity_poly.pdbx_strand_id
1 'polypeptide(L)'
;MADTKKPETNENGASGLESFSKVAQIPIVECTINKASEMYSKLKGASETVNSVLTTAENTVRNAAQSAQPVTSKLEGPIKKVDSVLCSGIDFVEEKIPAIKLPPGELAQKTKEALNTNVVEPAMKGMSAIGEYGKQTVASLAGYSNNNGKSPSSNPESK
;
A
#
# COMPACT_ATOMS: atom_id res chain seq x y z
N MET A 1 1.01 -14.65 50.50
CA MET A 1 0.38 -14.29 49.21
C MET A 1 1.41 -13.50 48.43
N ALA A 2 1.85 -14.04 47.30
CA ALA A 2 2.82 -13.41 46.43
C ALA A 2 2.06 -12.50 45.47
N ASP A 3 2.22 -11.18 45.63
CA ASP A 3 1.79 -10.22 44.64
C ASP A 3 2.86 -10.13 43.56
N THR A 4 2.57 -10.78 42.43
CA THR A 4 3.38 -10.69 41.21
C THR A 4 3.14 -9.31 40.58
N LYS A 5 4.04 -8.37 40.87
CA LYS A 5 4.12 -7.08 40.18
C LYS A 5 4.45 -7.32 38.70
N LYS A 6 3.46 -7.06 37.83
CA LYS A 6 3.56 -6.99 36.37
C LYS A 6 4.73 -6.06 35.97
N PRO A 7 5.57 -6.42 34.98
CA PRO A 7 6.68 -5.55 34.57
C PRO A 7 6.11 -4.31 33.89
N GLU A 8 6.37 -3.16 34.50
CA GLU A 8 6.08 -1.83 33.99
C GLU A 8 7.05 -1.59 32.82
N THR A 9 6.48 -1.49 31.61
CA THR A 9 7.21 -1.17 30.39
C THR A 9 7.90 0.18 30.57
N ASN A 10 9.24 0.15 30.53
CA ASN A 10 10.15 1.28 30.54
C ASN A 10 9.57 2.51 29.81
N GLU A 11 9.14 3.48 30.61
CA GLU A 11 9.11 4.89 30.26
C GLU A 11 10.55 5.35 30.01
N ASN A 12 11.02 5.11 28.78
CA ASN A 12 12.31 5.59 28.33
C ASN A 12 12.26 7.12 28.25
N GLY A 13 12.84 7.76 29.27
CA GLY A 13 13.13 9.18 29.33
C GLY A 13 14.10 9.59 28.22
N ALA A 14 13.54 9.92 27.06
CA ALA A 14 14.10 10.88 26.13
C ALA A 14 12.95 11.78 25.72
N SER A 15 13.09 13.09 25.87
CA SER A 15 12.19 14.10 25.29
C SER A 15 12.26 14.03 23.77
N GLY A 16 11.73 12.95 23.18
CA GLY A 16 11.61 12.73 21.75
C GLY A 16 10.29 13.30 21.25
N LEU A 17 10.26 13.69 19.98
CA LEU A 17 9.05 14.15 19.30
C LEU A 17 8.04 13.01 19.24
N GLU A 18 6.87 13.18 19.83
CA GLU A 18 5.80 12.18 19.81
C GLU A 18 5.36 11.90 18.37
N SER A 19 5.34 12.94 17.54
CA SER A 19 5.02 12.84 16.12
C SER A 19 5.94 11.86 15.38
N PHE A 20 7.23 11.84 15.72
CA PHE A 20 8.18 10.91 15.11
C PHE A 20 7.85 9.47 15.48
N SER A 21 7.49 9.22 16.74
CA SER A 21 7.05 7.91 17.20
C SER A 21 5.81 7.44 16.43
N LYS A 22 4.82 8.32 16.26
CA LYS A 22 3.59 8.01 15.50
C LYS A 22 3.88 7.74 14.03
N VAL A 23 4.69 8.56 13.38
CA VAL A 23 5.09 8.34 11.97
C VAL A 23 5.86 7.03 11.82
N ALA A 24 6.76 6.71 12.74
CA ALA A 24 7.52 5.46 12.72
C ALA A 24 6.64 4.22 12.92
N GLN A 25 5.51 4.35 13.62
CA GLN A 25 4.51 3.29 13.79
C GLN A 25 3.64 3.05 12.55
N ILE A 26 3.71 3.91 11.54
CA ILE A 26 3.02 3.68 10.27
C ILE A 26 3.72 2.50 9.55
N PRO A 27 3.01 1.41 9.20
CA PRO A 27 3.65 0.19 8.68
C PRO A 27 4.52 0.39 7.43
N ILE A 28 4.14 1.29 6.52
CA ILE A 28 4.97 1.59 5.33
C ILE A 28 6.26 2.33 5.70
N VAL A 29 6.21 3.21 6.69
CA VAL A 29 7.37 3.95 7.17
C VAL A 29 8.34 3.00 7.84
N GLU A 30 7.85 2.15 8.74
CA GLU A 30 8.65 1.11 9.38
C GLU A 30 9.35 0.21 8.34
N CYS A 31 8.59 -0.30 7.36
CA CYS A 31 9.15 -1.09 6.26
C CYS A 31 10.24 -0.33 5.50
N THR A 32 10.03 0.96 5.25
CA THR A 32 10.96 1.82 4.51
C THR A 32 12.25 2.04 5.31
N ILE A 33 12.15 2.34 6.61
CA ILE A 33 13.30 2.51 7.50
C ILE A 33 14.09 1.22 7.60
N ASN A 34 13.43 0.09 7.83
CA ASN A 34 14.07 -1.22 7.88
C ASN A 34 14.76 -1.55 6.55
N LYS A 35 14.10 -1.28 5.42
CA LYS A 35 14.68 -1.54 4.10
C LYS A 35 15.88 -0.65 3.80
N ALA A 36 15.78 0.64 4.13
CA ALA A 36 16.88 1.58 4.01
C ALA A 36 18.06 1.16 4.89
N SER A 37 17.80 0.73 6.12
CA SER A 37 18.82 0.22 7.06
C SER A 37 19.52 -1.04 6.53
N GLU A 38 18.78 -1.99 5.97
CA GLU A 38 19.35 -3.17 5.31
C GLU A 38 20.24 -2.79 4.13
N MET A 39 19.75 -1.92 3.25
CA MET A 39 20.50 -1.48 2.06
C MET A 39 21.74 -0.71 2.46
N TYR A 40 21.63 0.17 3.44
CA TYR A 40 22.74 0.90 4.03
C TYR A 40 23.79 -0.05 4.61
N SER A 41 23.37 -1.03 5.42
CA SER A 41 24.26 -2.03 6.02
C SER A 41 24.98 -2.87 4.95
N LYS A 42 24.28 -3.22 3.86
CA LYS A 42 24.87 -3.91 2.71
C LYS A 42 25.92 -3.05 1.99
N LEU A 43 25.63 -1.77 1.76
CA LEU A 43 26.56 -0.83 1.13
C LEU A 43 27.79 -0.58 2.00
N LYS A 44 27.58 -0.38 3.30
CA LYS A 44 28.65 -0.20 4.28
C LYS A 44 29.56 -1.43 4.34
N GLY A 45 28.98 -2.64 4.32
CA GLY A 45 29.70 -3.90 4.32
C GLY A 45 30.30 -4.32 2.97
N ALA A 46 30.14 -3.55 1.90
CA ALA A 46 30.60 -3.94 0.57
C ALA A 46 32.12 -3.85 0.39
N SER A 47 32.80 -2.97 1.13
CA SER A 47 34.26 -2.79 1.09
C SER A 47 34.78 -2.12 2.37
N GLU A 48 35.99 -2.45 2.81
CA GLU A 48 36.64 -1.86 4.00
C GLU A 48 36.80 -0.33 3.90
N THR A 49 37.12 0.19 2.71
CA THR A 49 37.28 1.62 2.47
C THR A 49 35.95 2.37 2.61
N VAL A 50 34.88 1.81 2.02
CA VAL A 50 33.52 2.38 2.11
C VAL A 50 33.03 2.34 3.55
N ASN A 51 33.22 1.21 4.25
CA ASN A 51 32.87 1.07 5.65
C ASN A 51 33.53 2.16 6.52
N SER A 52 34.82 2.41 6.32
CA SER A 52 35.57 3.41 7.10
C SER A 52 35.06 4.82 6.87
N VAL A 53 34.85 5.23 5.61
CA VAL A 53 34.34 6.57 5.28
C VAL A 53 32.92 6.77 5.84
N LEU A 54 32.04 5.79 5.66
CA LEU A 54 30.66 5.86 6.16
C LEU A 54 30.61 5.88 7.70
N THR A 55 31.45 5.07 8.37
CA THR A 55 31.53 5.06 9.83
C THR A 55 32.04 6.40 10.38
N THR A 56 33.04 7.01 9.74
CA THR A 56 33.50 8.35 10.13
C THR A 56 32.40 9.39 9.94
N ALA A 57 31.64 9.32 8.86
CA ALA A 57 30.50 10.21 8.64
C ALA A 57 29.40 10.02 9.70
N GLU A 58 29.02 8.78 10.02
CA GLU A 58 28.07 8.47 11.10
C GLU A 58 28.53 9.04 12.46
N ASN A 59 29.80 8.83 12.80
CA ASN A 59 30.37 9.32 14.04
C ASN A 59 30.36 10.85 14.09
N THR A 60 30.62 11.51 12.96
CA THR A 60 30.55 12.98 12.85
C THR A 60 29.13 13.48 13.12
N VAL A 61 28.11 12.86 12.52
CA VAL A 61 26.71 13.21 12.74
C VAL A 61 26.31 12.96 14.20
N ARG A 62 26.72 11.83 14.79
CA ARG A 62 26.44 11.50 16.19
C ARG A 62 27.06 12.53 17.14
N ASN A 63 28.30 12.91 16.91
CA ASN A 63 29.00 13.90 17.72
C ASN A 63 28.36 15.30 17.56
N ALA A 64 27.97 15.67 16.34
CA ALA A 64 27.26 16.93 16.09
C ALA A 64 25.91 16.97 16.81
N ALA A 65 25.14 15.87 16.78
CA ALA A 65 23.87 15.76 17.49
C ALA A 65 24.04 15.89 19.01
N GLN A 66 25.07 15.25 19.58
CA GLN A 66 25.43 15.39 20.99
C GLN A 66 25.83 16.83 21.34
N SER A 67 26.60 17.49 20.49
CA SER A 67 26.98 18.89 20.68
C SER A 67 25.80 19.86 20.58
N ALA A 68 24.71 19.48 19.89
CA ALA A 68 23.51 20.30 19.75
C ALA A 68 22.50 20.15 20.91
N GLN A 69 22.67 19.14 21.79
CA GLN A 69 21.83 18.92 22.98
C GLN A 69 21.55 20.18 23.81
N PRO A 70 22.54 21.00 24.22
CA PRO A 70 22.28 22.20 25.03
C PRO A 70 21.43 23.26 24.32
N VAL A 71 21.43 23.29 22.98
CA VAL A 71 20.61 24.21 22.18
C VAL A 71 19.17 23.70 22.11
N THR A 72 18.98 22.38 21.99
CA THR A 72 17.63 21.79 21.96
C THR A 72 16.81 22.07 23.22
N SER A 73 17.45 22.16 24.39
CA SER A 73 16.77 22.53 25.65
C SER A 73 16.17 23.94 25.62
N LYS A 74 16.77 24.89 24.89
CA LYS A 74 16.23 26.25 24.73
C LYS A 74 15.07 26.32 23.74
N LEU A 75 14.95 25.33 22.85
CA LEU A 75 13.94 25.26 21.80
C LEU A 75 12.82 24.27 22.13
N GLU A 76 12.86 23.60 23.28
CA GLU A 76 11.90 22.57 23.68
C GLU A 76 10.45 23.06 23.63
N GLY A 77 10.18 24.30 24.07
CA GLY A 77 8.84 24.89 24.03
C GLY A 77 8.27 25.01 22.62
N PRO A 78 8.94 25.73 21.69
CA PRO A 78 8.55 25.78 20.27
C PRO A 78 8.49 24.40 19.61
N ILE A 79 9.46 23.53 19.90
CA ILE A 79 9.54 22.16 19.34
C ILE A 79 8.30 21.35 19.75
N LYS A 80 7.89 21.39 21.02
CA LYS A 80 6.67 20.71 21.51
C LYS A 80 5.38 21.25 20.86
N LYS A 81 5.30 22.54 20.60
CA LYS A 81 4.14 23.12 19.89
C LYS A 81 4.03 22.58 18.47
N VAL A 82 5.15 22.55 17.74
CA VAL A 82 5.18 21.99 16.39
C VAL A 82 4.91 20.49 16.40
N ASP A 83 5.48 19.77 17.37
CA ASP A 83 5.25 18.35 17.57
C ASP A 83 3.76 18.04 17.78
N SER A 84 3.08 18.82 18.62
CA SER A 84 1.63 18.68 18.84
C SER A 84 0.82 18.90 17.56
N VAL A 85 1.16 19.92 16.75
CA VAL A 85 0.49 20.16 15.46
C VAL A 85 0.74 18.99 14.50
N LEU A 86 1.95 18.45 14.47
CA LEU A 86 2.29 17.31 13.62
C LEU A 86 1.54 16.05 14.08
N CYS A 87 1.46 15.80 15.40
CA CYS A 87 0.64 14.73 15.97
C CYS A 87 -0.81 14.81 15.51
N SER A 88 -1.43 16.00 15.58
CA SER A 88 -2.79 16.22 15.10
C SER A 88 -2.92 16.04 13.58
N GLY A 89 -1.91 16.43 12.82
CA GLY A 89 -1.87 16.22 11.37
C GLY A 89 -1.81 14.73 11.00
N ILE A 90 -1.02 13.94 11.74
CA ILE A 90 -0.95 12.48 11.58
C ILE A 90 -2.30 11.85 11.93
N ASP A 91 -2.92 12.27 13.05
CA ASP A 91 -4.26 11.78 13.44
C ASP A 91 -5.31 12.05 12.36
N PHE A 92 -5.26 13.25 11.77
CA PHE A 92 -6.17 13.61 10.70
C PHE A 92 -5.98 12.74 9.45
N VAL A 93 -4.73 12.47 9.05
CA VAL A 93 -4.43 11.58 7.91
C VAL A 93 -4.89 10.16 8.21
N GLU A 94 -4.68 9.67 9.43
CA GLU A 94 -5.14 8.35 9.85
C GLU A 94 -6.67 8.22 9.83
N GLU A 95 -7.40 9.27 10.18
CA GLU A 95 -8.87 9.31 10.12
C GLU A 95 -9.37 9.32 8.68
N LYS A 96 -8.77 10.15 7.81
CA LYS A 96 -9.23 10.30 6.42
C LYS A 96 -8.76 9.18 5.49
N ILE A 97 -7.62 8.57 5.79
CA ILE A 97 -6.99 7.53 4.95
C ILE A 97 -6.64 6.33 5.83
N PRO A 98 -7.63 5.53 6.27
CA PRO A 98 -7.39 4.38 7.14
C PRO A 98 -6.50 3.32 6.50
N ALA A 99 -6.38 3.32 5.18
CA ALA A 99 -5.46 2.44 4.44
C ALA A 99 -3.99 2.64 4.83
N ILE A 100 -3.61 3.78 5.42
CA ILE A 100 -2.25 4.04 5.89
C ILE A 100 -1.84 3.11 7.05
N LYS A 101 -2.81 2.54 7.77
CA LYS A 101 -2.60 1.58 8.85
C LYS A 101 -2.43 0.14 8.36
N LEU A 102 -2.65 -0.11 7.07
CA LEU A 102 -2.49 -1.44 6.50
C LEU A 102 -1.02 -1.70 6.18
N PRO A 103 -0.49 -2.89 6.54
CA PRO A 103 0.82 -3.30 6.06
C PRO A 103 0.89 -3.27 4.53
N PRO A 104 2.02 -2.85 3.93
CA PRO A 104 2.14 -2.73 2.48
C PRO A 104 1.82 -4.02 1.71
N GLY A 105 2.14 -5.19 2.28
CA GLY A 105 1.83 -6.49 1.69
C GLY A 105 0.32 -6.76 1.62
N GLU A 106 -0.41 -6.47 2.70
CA GLU A 106 -1.86 -6.64 2.74
C GLU A 106 -2.57 -5.62 1.84
N LEU A 107 -2.10 -4.36 1.84
CA LEU A 107 -2.62 -3.33 0.95
C LEU A 107 -2.48 -3.75 -0.51
N ALA A 108 -1.29 -4.22 -0.92
CA ALA A 108 -1.05 -4.69 -2.27
C ALA A 108 -1.95 -5.89 -2.64
N GLN A 109 -2.18 -6.81 -1.71
CA GLN A 109 -3.10 -7.93 -1.92
C GLN A 109 -4.54 -7.44 -2.11
N LYS A 110 -5.04 -6.57 -1.23
CA LYS A 110 -6.40 -6.00 -1.35
C LYS A 110 -6.58 -5.23 -2.66
N THR A 111 -5.56 -4.50 -3.11
CA THR A 111 -5.61 -3.82 -4.41
C THR A 111 -5.65 -4.80 -5.57
N LYS A 112 -4.90 -5.91 -5.52
CA LYS A 112 -4.96 -6.97 -6.56
C LYS A 112 -6.33 -7.63 -6.60
N GLU A 113 -6.89 -7.98 -5.45
CA GLU A 113 -8.23 -8.55 -5.35
C GLU A 113 -9.28 -7.59 -5.90
N ALA A 114 -9.23 -6.31 -5.48
CA ALA A 114 -10.13 -5.29 -6.00
C ALA A 114 -10.01 -5.10 -7.51
N LEU A 115 -8.80 -5.15 -8.07
CA LEU A 115 -8.59 -5.06 -9.52
C LEU A 115 -9.19 -6.27 -10.24
N ASN A 116 -8.98 -7.47 -9.70
CA ASN A 116 -9.52 -8.69 -10.28
C ASN A 116 -11.05 -8.67 -10.31
N THR A 117 -11.69 -8.31 -9.20
CA THR A 117 -13.15 -8.27 -9.10
C THR A 117 -13.77 -7.11 -9.88
N ASN A 118 -13.18 -5.91 -9.86
CA ASN A 118 -13.81 -4.72 -10.44
C ASN A 118 -13.44 -4.48 -11.91
N VAL A 119 -12.31 -5.01 -12.39
CA VAL A 119 -11.83 -4.74 -13.75
C VAL A 119 -11.73 -6.03 -14.56
N VAL A 120 -11.08 -7.06 -14.02
CA VAL A 120 -10.81 -8.28 -14.78
C VAL A 120 -12.09 -9.10 -14.98
N GLU A 121 -12.87 -9.34 -13.92
CA GLU A 121 -14.11 -10.12 -14.02
C GLU A 121 -15.16 -9.49 -14.96
N PRO A 122 -15.49 -8.18 -14.87
CA PRO A 122 -16.46 -7.57 -15.77
C PRO A 122 -15.97 -7.57 -17.22
N ALA A 123 -14.67 -7.37 -17.46
CA ALA A 123 -14.09 -7.45 -18.79
C ALA A 123 -14.23 -8.86 -19.40
N MET A 124 -13.95 -9.90 -18.61
CA MET A 124 -14.11 -11.30 -19.05
C MET A 124 -15.58 -11.67 -19.31
N LYS A 125 -16.49 -11.24 -18.44
CA LYS A 125 -17.94 -11.44 -18.62
C LYS A 125 -18.44 -10.71 -19.87
N GLY A 126 -18.02 -9.47 -20.08
CA GLY A 126 -18.35 -8.68 -21.27
C GLY A 126 -17.86 -9.33 -22.57
N MET A 127 -16.61 -9.80 -22.60
CA MET A 127 -16.05 -10.51 -23.75
C MET A 127 -16.81 -11.81 -24.07
N SER A 128 -17.17 -12.58 -23.04
CA SER A 128 -17.94 -13.82 -23.21
C SER A 128 -19.34 -13.54 -23.76
N ALA A 129 -20.01 -12.49 -23.27
CA ALA A 129 -21.32 -12.07 -23.76
C ALA A 129 -21.27 -11.63 -25.24
N ILE A 130 -20.23 -10.91 -25.65
CA ILE A 130 -20.03 -10.52 -27.06
C ILE A 130 -19.83 -11.76 -27.95
N GLY A 131 -19.01 -12.72 -27.49
CA GLY A 131 -18.80 -13.97 -28.21
C GLY A 131 -20.09 -14.77 -28.39
N GLU A 132 -20.90 -14.90 -27.34
CA GLU A 132 -22.21 -15.57 -27.41
C GLU A 132 -23.21 -14.83 -28.29
N TYR A 133 -23.27 -13.50 -28.21
CA TYR A 133 -24.09 -12.68 -29.10
C TYR A 133 -23.69 -12.87 -30.58
N GLY A 134 -22.38 -12.91 -30.86
CA GLY A 134 -21.84 -13.23 -32.18
C GLY A 134 -22.28 -14.61 -32.68
N LYS A 135 -22.23 -15.63 -31.82
CA LYS A 135 -22.70 -16.99 -32.16
C LYS A 135 -24.19 -17.03 -32.47
N GLN A 136 -25.02 -16.35 -31.68
CA GLN A 136 -26.48 -16.32 -31.87
C GLN A 136 -26.88 -15.58 -33.16
N THR A 137 -26.19 -14.49 -33.50
CA THR A 137 -26.43 -13.72 -34.73
C THR A 137 -26.06 -14.52 -35.98
N VAL A 138 -24.92 -15.23 -35.99
CA VAL A 138 -24.57 -16.09 -37.14
C VAL A 138 -25.47 -17.32 -37.23
N ALA A 139 -25.87 -17.93 -36.10
CA ALA A 139 -26.75 -19.09 -36.09
C ALA A 139 -28.16 -18.75 -36.63
N SER A 140 -28.70 -17.60 -36.24
CA SER A 140 -30.00 -17.12 -36.76
C SER A 140 -29.94 -16.80 -38.26
N LEU A 141 -28.85 -16.21 -38.75
CA LEU A 141 -28.67 -15.95 -40.19
C LEU A 141 -28.50 -17.23 -41.02
N ALA A 142 -27.75 -18.21 -40.52
CA ALA A 142 -27.60 -19.52 -41.17
C ALA A 142 -28.92 -20.30 -41.23
N GLY A 143 -29.74 -20.24 -40.17
CA GLY A 143 -31.09 -20.81 -40.15
C GLY A 143 -32.06 -20.12 -41.11
N TYR A 144 -31.91 -18.81 -41.32
CA TYR A 144 -32.71 -18.06 -42.29
C TYR A 144 -32.37 -18.45 -43.75
N SER A 145 -31.08 -18.67 -44.07
CA SER A 145 -30.66 -19.06 -45.42
C SER A 145 -31.12 -20.46 -45.85
N ASN A 146 -31.33 -21.39 -44.92
CA ASN A 146 -31.68 -22.78 -45.25
C ASN A 146 -33.17 -22.98 -45.62
N ASN A 147 -34.03 -22.00 -45.34
CA ASN A 147 -35.47 -22.09 -45.60
C ASN A 147 -35.91 -21.52 -46.97
N ASN A 148 -35.01 -20.89 -47.73
CA ASN A 148 -35.36 -20.27 -49.02
C ASN A 148 -35.16 -21.20 -50.24
N GLY A 149 -34.95 -22.50 -50.03
CA GLY A 149 -34.75 -23.51 -51.09
C GLY A 149 -35.99 -24.34 -51.43
N LYS A 150 -37.14 -24.14 -50.78
CA LYS A 150 -38.37 -24.89 -51.06
C LYS A 150 -39.44 -23.99 -51.64
N SER A 151 -39.40 -23.80 -52.95
CA SER A 151 -40.52 -23.26 -53.72
C SER A 151 -41.78 -24.08 -53.45
N PRO A 152 -42.90 -23.48 -53.01
CA PRO A 152 -44.19 -24.15 -53.10
C PRO A 152 -44.66 -24.02 -54.55
N SER A 153 -44.44 -25.09 -55.31
CA SER A 153 -45.02 -25.28 -56.63
C SER A 153 -46.51 -25.60 -56.50
N SER A 154 -47.32 -24.79 -57.19
CA SER A 154 -48.62 -25.07 -57.82
C SER A 154 -49.82 -25.56 -56.97
N ASN A 155 -50.81 -24.67 -56.87
CA ASN A 155 -52.28 -24.85 -56.99
C ASN A 155 -52.64 -25.89 -58.11
N PRO A 156 -53.88 -26.46 -58.29
CA PRO A 156 -55.17 -25.86 -57.94
C PRO A 156 -56.39 -26.76 -57.56
N GLU A 157 -57.40 -26.09 -56.99
CA GLU A 157 -58.86 -26.20 -57.21
C GLU A 157 -59.69 -27.47 -56.91
N SER A 158 -61.00 -27.20 -56.79
CA SER A 158 -62.19 -28.09 -56.84
C SER A 158 -62.71 -28.52 -55.45
N LYS A 159 -63.94 -28.22 -55.03
CA LYS A 159 -65.18 -27.81 -55.72
C LYS A 159 -66.17 -27.23 -54.71
#